data_AF-A0A150NIT7-F1
#
_entry.id   AF-A0A150NIT7-F1
#
_cell.length_a   1.000
_cell.length_b   1.000
_cell.length_c   1.000
_cell.angle_alpha   90.00
_cell.angle_beta   90.00
_cell.angle_gamma   90.00
#
_symmetry.space_group_name_H-M   'P 1'
#
loop_
_entity.id
_entity.type
_entity.pdbx_description
1 polymer ?
#
loop_
_entity_poly.entity_id
_entity_poly.type
_entity_poly.pdbx_seq_one_letter_code
_entity_poly.pdbx_strand_id
1 'polypeptide(L)'
;MDKIEMISFSILLDEVAEVRQLLENIVSLDKTVYPELSIGILPFVSSLCDGILKFLPRDVHSDFPNIGEQEFQKIISSVRVSYKQYSDKKFSKANKLILEIERRFYSQMVENYNLFQKLVINILGQHDLGIYYFNEIPYANTNQYHIYLESILSKTDKKDISYFDKRATDLFFEFSKALGTLINSVNQKTIKKPTIQDIKIENFEQRDFFLFESKRRNFLTGVLPTGTQLFLFNILCQNNFVVHIMPSVLKSKNYFFTRSLSQCYLVSITALRLILNKESSLLPDFQREEVVDILNRKEKIFNFRQDFRNNIFHYKISNVPLQIFTNPPKFFEELIEFHSSKNFKEYQKLLLEEILKINDIINSFIN
;
A
#
# COMPACT_ATOMS: atom_id res chain seq x y z
N MET A 1 -8.98 -13.42 26.92
CA MET A 1 -9.07 -13.61 25.46
C MET A 1 -9.80 -14.91 25.24
N ASP A 2 -10.90 -14.88 24.47
CA ASP A 2 -11.62 -16.12 24.15
C ASP A 2 -10.83 -16.97 23.12
N LYS A 3 -11.30 -18.19 22.81
CA LYS A 3 -10.59 -19.08 21.88
C LYS A 3 -10.46 -18.51 20.47
N ILE A 4 -11.45 -17.79 19.96
CA ILE A 4 -11.41 -17.26 18.57
C ILE A 4 -10.48 -16.04 18.49
N GLU A 5 -10.43 -15.24 19.55
CA GLU A 5 -9.47 -14.16 19.71
C GLU A 5 -8.04 -14.68 19.82
N MET A 6 -7.81 -15.78 20.55
CA MET A 6 -6.49 -16.44 20.59
C MET A 6 -6.05 -16.94 19.21
N ILE A 7 -6.96 -17.52 18.43
CA ILE A 7 -6.68 -17.94 17.03
C ILE A 7 -6.34 -16.72 16.17
N SER A 8 -7.12 -15.64 16.29
CA SER A 8 -6.88 -14.39 15.56
C SER A 8 -5.49 -13.83 15.86
N PHE A 9 -5.10 -13.82 17.15
CA PHE A 9 -3.79 -13.35 17.58
C PHE A 9 -2.67 -14.28 17.09
N SER A 10 -2.88 -15.60 17.11
CA SER A 10 -1.89 -16.57 16.59
C SER A 10 -1.59 -16.36 15.10
N ILE A 11 -2.62 -16.17 14.27
CA ILE A 11 -2.44 -15.84 12.84
C ILE A 11 -1.61 -14.57 12.70
N LEU A 12 -1.92 -13.56 13.51
CA LEU A 12 -1.21 -12.29 13.47
C LEU A 12 0.28 -12.46 13.84
N LEU A 13 0.62 -13.30 14.82
CA LEU A 13 2.01 -13.59 15.19
C LEU A 13 2.78 -14.34 14.09
N ASP A 14 2.10 -15.20 13.32
CA ASP A 14 2.70 -15.84 12.15
C ASP A 14 3.05 -14.82 11.05
N GLU A 15 2.16 -13.85 10.83
CA GLU A 15 2.39 -12.75 9.88
C GLU A 15 3.50 -11.79 10.36
N VAL A 16 3.63 -11.54 11.67
CA VAL A 16 4.74 -10.78 12.26
C VAL A 16 6.09 -11.39 11.92
N ALA A 17 6.22 -12.72 12.02
CA ALA A 17 7.47 -13.39 11.70
C ALA A 17 7.85 -13.22 10.22
N GLU A 18 6.87 -13.28 9.31
CA GLU A 18 7.08 -12.99 7.89
C GLU A 18 7.50 -11.54 7.66
N VAL A 19 6.81 -10.58 8.27
CA VAL A 19 7.16 -9.15 8.16
C VAL A 19 8.55 -8.88 8.73
N ARG A 20 8.91 -9.50 9.85
CA ARG A 20 10.22 -9.31 10.45
C ARG A 20 11.34 -9.80 9.53
N GLN A 21 11.15 -10.95 8.86
CA GLN A 21 12.08 -11.45 7.84
C GLN A 21 12.11 -10.56 6.59
N LEU A 22 10.95 -10.09 6.14
CA LEU A 22 10.80 -9.15 5.02
C LEU A 22 11.63 -7.88 5.29
N LEU A 23 11.51 -7.30 6.48
CA LEU A 23 12.26 -6.11 6.88
C LEU A 23 13.78 -6.35 6.94
N GLU A 24 14.23 -7.52 7.41
CA GLU A 24 15.66 -7.92 7.29
C GLU A 24 16.12 -7.97 5.84
N ASN A 25 15.29 -8.51 4.94
CA ASN A 25 15.62 -8.56 3.52
C ASN A 25 15.71 -7.15 2.92
N ILE A 26 14.84 -6.22 3.31
CA ILE A 26 14.92 -4.81 2.88
C ILE A 26 16.24 -4.18 3.31
N VAL A 27 16.61 -4.26 4.59
CA VAL A 27 17.83 -3.59 5.08
C VAL A 27 19.13 -4.22 4.56
N SER A 28 19.04 -5.45 4.04
CA SER A 28 20.16 -6.12 3.38
C SER A 28 20.38 -5.72 1.92
N LEU A 29 19.46 -4.93 1.34
CA LEU A 29 19.58 -4.41 -0.02
C LEU A 29 20.65 -3.33 -0.15
N ASP A 30 21.00 -3.02 -1.39
CA ASP A 30 21.84 -1.87 -1.70
C ASP A 30 21.24 -0.56 -1.15
N LYS A 31 22.13 0.37 -0.77
CA LYS A 31 21.78 1.68 -0.22
C LYS A 31 20.96 2.54 -1.17
N THR A 32 21.04 2.29 -2.48
CA THR A 32 20.23 2.99 -3.48
C THR A 32 18.81 2.44 -3.55
N VAL A 33 18.61 1.14 -3.31
CA VAL A 33 17.33 0.44 -3.50
C VAL A 33 16.48 0.44 -2.23
N TYR A 34 17.07 0.20 -1.05
CA TYR A 34 16.27 0.07 0.18
C TYR A 34 15.41 1.31 0.50
N PRO A 35 15.83 2.58 0.27
CA PRO A 35 15.02 3.74 0.61
C PRO A 35 13.73 3.79 -0.20
N GLU A 36 13.80 3.39 -1.47
CA GLU A 36 12.65 3.33 -2.38
C GLU A 36 11.61 2.34 -1.84
N LEU A 37 12.03 1.11 -1.52
CA LEU A 37 11.10 0.06 -1.10
C LEU A 37 10.53 0.28 0.31
N SER A 38 11.27 0.98 1.16
CA SER A 38 10.90 1.19 2.57
C SER A 38 9.58 1.93 2.72
N ILE A 39 9.29 2.91 1.85
CA ILE A 39 8.03 3.68 1.90
C ILE A 39 6.86 2.82 1.41
N GLY A 40 7.07 2.03 0.35
CA GLY A 40 6.04 1.18 -0.25
C GLY A 40 5.45 0.14 0.69
N ILE A 41 6.25 -0.38 1.65
CA ILE A 41 5.78 -1.39 2.61
C ILE A 41 5.03 -0.79 3.82
N LEU A 42 5.22 0.51 4.12
CA LEU A 42 4.70 1.15 5.34
C LEU A 42 3.20 0.93 5.58
N PRO A 43 2.30 1.06 4.58
CA PRO A 43 0.86 0.89 4.83
C PRO A 43 0.50 -0.54 5.24
N PHE A 44 1.19 -1.54 4.70
CA PHE A 44 0.94 -2.95 4.99
C PHE A 44 1.47 -3.33 6.38
N VAL A 45 2.69 -2.91 6.72
CA VAL A 45 3.25 -3.11 8.07
C VAL A 45 2.41 -2.38 9.11
N SER A 46 2.00 -1.14 8.84
CA SER A 46 1.09 -0.39 9.72
C SER A 46 -0.25 -1.10 9.89
N SER A 47 -0.76 -1.77 8.85
CA SER A 47 -1.97 -2.60 8.93
C SER A 47 -1.83 -3.74 9.93
N LEU A 48 -0.69 -4.44 9.91
CA LEU A 48 -0.38 -5.50 10.87
C LEU A 48 -0.22 -4.95 12.29
N CYS A 49 0.52 -3.85 12.45
CA CYS A 49 0.75 -3.19 13.75
C CYS A 49 -0.56 -2.66 14.38
N ASP A 50 -1.46 -2.10 13.58
CA ASP A 50 -2.81 -1.72 14.05
C ASP A 50 -3.60 -2.94 14.54
N GLY A 51 -3.38 -4.10 13.90
CA GLY A 51 -3.90 -5.39 14.37
C GLY A 51 -3.33 -5.78 15.72
N ILE A 52 -1.99 -5.74 15.88
CA ILE A 52 -1.28 -6.10 17.12
C ILE A 52 -1.81 -5.27 18.29
N LEU A 53 -1.88 -3.94 18.11
CA LEU A 53 -2.29 -3.01 19.17
C LEU A 53 -3.71 -3.28 19.67
N LYS A 54 -4.60 -3.89 18.88
CA LYS A 54 -5.95 -4.25 19.34
C LYS A 54 -5.96 -5.43 20.32
N PHE A 55 -4.93 -6.27 20.30
CA PHE A 55 -4.80 -7.42 21.21
C PHE A 55 -3.92 -7.11 22.43
N LEU A 56 -3.11 -6.03 22.36
CA LEU A 56 -2.31 -5.59 23.50
C LEU A 56 -3.15 -4.81 24.53
N PRO A 57 -2.90 -5.01 25.83
CA PRO A 57 -3.48 -4.19 26.90
C PRO A 57 -3.21 -2.69 26.70
N ARG A 58 -4.14 -1.83 27.14
CA ARG A 58 -4.03 -0.37 26.93
C ARG A 58 -2.84 0.28 27.64
N ASP A 59 -2.43 -0.27 28.77
CA ASP A 59 -1.22 0.11 29.51
C ASP A 59 0.05 -0.11 28.68
N VAL A 60 0.10 -1.15 27.84
CA VAL A 60 1.22 -1.36 26.90
C VAL A 60 1.23 -0.29 25.81
N HIS A 61 0.11 0.37 25.52
CA HIS A 61 0.08 1.42 24.49
C HIS A 61 0.84 2.67 24.96
N SER A 62 0.87 2.93 26.27
CA SER A 62 1.65 4.04 26.83
C SER A 62 3.17 3.81 26.83
N ASP A 63 3.63 2.58 26.56
CA ASP A 63 5.06 2.29 26.42
C ASP A 63 5.63 2.78 25.08
N PHE A 64 4.77 3.09 24.10
CA PHE A 64 5.19 3.65 22.82
C PHE A 64 5.28 5.18 22.87
N PRO A 65 6.36 5.76 22.32
CA PRO A 65 6.53 7.21 22.35
C PRO A 65 5.47 7.90 21.47
N ASN A 66 5.15 9.13 21.82
CA ASN A 66 4.53 10.04 20.86
C ASN A 66 5.53 10.32 19.73
N ILE A 67 5.01 10.52 18.52
CA ILE A 67 5.77 10.96 17.37
C ILE A 67 5.36 12.42 17.12
N GLY A 68 6.26 13.36 17.40
CA GLY A 68 5.87 14.76 17.61
C GLY A 68 4.78 14.87 18.68
N GLU A 69 3.68 15.59 18.38
CA GLU A 69 2.54 15.76 19.30
C GLU A 69 1.49 14.63 19.26
N GLN A 70 1.72 13.53 18.53
CA GLN A 70 0.71 12.50 18.30
C GLN A 70 1.04 11.14 18.90
N GLU A 71 0.00 10.47 19.40
CA GLU A 71 0.06 9.06 19.78
C GLU A 71 0.40 8.18 18.59
N PHE A 72 1.39 7.31 18.78
CA PHE A 72 1.85 6.33 17.80
C PHE A 72 0.71 5.51 17.17
N GLN A 73 -0.25 5.06 17.98
CA GLN A 73 -1.41 4.30 17.50
C GLN A 73 -2.26 5.08 16.48
N LYS A 74 -2.48 6.38 16.72
CA LYS A 74 -3.26 7.23 15.80
C LYS A 74 -2.56 7.38 14.45
N ILE A 75 -1.23 7.48 14.44
CA ILE A 75 -0.44 7.54 13.21
C ILE A 75 -0.48 6.20 12.49
N ILE A 76 -0.27 5.08 13.19
CA ILE A 76 -0.39 3.73 12.61
C ILE A 76 -1.74 3.56 11.91
N SER A 77 -2.85 3.89 12.59
CA SER A 77 -4.18 3.75 12.00
C SER A 77 -4.33 4.63 10.76
N SER A 78 -3.73 5.84 10.74
CA SER A 78 -3.75 6.76 9.60
C SER A 78 -2.93 6.26 8.41
N VAL A 79 -1.70 5.78 8.64
CA VAL A 79 -0.82 5.20 7.63
C VAL A 79 -1.44 3.92 7.07
N ARG A 80 -1.99 3.05 7.92
CA ARG A 80 -2.74 1.85 7.50
C ARG A 80 -3.85 2.18 6.51
N VAL A 81 -4.64 3.22 6.75
CA VAL A 81 -5.77 3.52 5.85
C VAL A 81 -5.32 4.26 4.60
N SER A 82 -4.11 4.83 4.55
CA SER A 82 -3.62 5.63 3.42
C SER A 82 -3.76 4.94 2.06
N TYR A 83 -3.47 3.64 1.98
CA TYR A 83 -3.66 2.84 0.75
C TYR A 83 -5.14 2.63 0.36
N LYS A 84 -6.07 2.83 1.30
CA LYS A 84 -7.53 2.78 1.07
C LYS A 84 -8.19 4.16 1.01
N GLN A 85 -7.48 5.23 1.37
CA GLN A 85 -8.11 6.55 1.57
C GLN A 85 -8.80 7.07 0.31
N TYR A 86 -8.47 6.53 -0.86
CA TYR A 86 -9.05 6.88 -2.14
C TYR A 86 -10.26 6.04 -2.54
N SER A 87 -10.45 4.85 -1.95
CA SER A 87 -11.62 4.00 -2.17
C SER A 87 -12.76 4.29 -1.17
N ASP A 88 -12.41 4.73 0.05
CA ASP A 88 -13.37 4.91 1.14
C ASP A 88 -13.91 6.35 1.25
N LYS A 89 -13.17 7.37 0.75
CA LYS A 89 -13.66 8.76 0.66
C LYS A 89 -14.56 8.93 -0.57
N LYS A 90 -15.43 9.95 -0.56
CA LYS A 90 -16.15 10.36 -1.78
C LYS A 90 -15.13 10.59 -2.90
N PHE A 91 -15.30 9.92 -4.04
CA PHE A 91 -14.38 9.91 -5.18
C PHE A 91 -13.79 11.29 -5.53
N SER A 92 -14.61 12.34 -5.58
CA SER A 92 -14.15 13.71 -5.86
C SER A 92 -13.18 14.27 -4.80
N LYS A 93 -13.39 13.95 -3.52
CA LYS A 93 -12.50 14.34 -2.42
C LYS A 93 -11.17 13.60 -2.48
N ALA A 94 -11.19 12.33 -2.89
CA ALA A 94 -10.00 11.53 -3.11
C ALA A 94 -9.12 12.12 -4.22
N ASN A 95 -9.71 12.41 -5.39
CA ASN A 95 -9.00 13.03 -6.51
C ASN A 95 -8.45 14.42 -6.15
N LYS A 96 -9.24 15.25 -5.45
CA LYS A 96 -8.78 16.57 -5.01
C LYS A 96 -7.54 16.46 -4.11
N LEU A 97 -7.56 15.55 -3.14
CA LEU A 97 -6.43 15.34 -2.23
C LEU A 97 -5.16 14.88 -2.96
N ILE A 98 -5.29 13.94 -3.91
CA ILE A 98 -4.16 13.45 -4.73
C ILE A 98 -3.47 14.61 -5.45
N LEU A 99 -4.27 15.48 -6.10
CA LEU A 99 -3.74 16.61 -6.85
C LEU A 99 -3.16 17.70 -5.94
N GLU A 100 -3.76 17.91 -4.75
CA GLU A 100 -3.24 18.85 -3.75
C GLU A 100 -1.88 18.41 -3.21
N ILE A 101 -1.70 17.12 -2.92
CA ILE A 101 -0.41 16.56 -2.49
C ILE A 101 0.65 16.77 -3.57
N GLU A 102 0.33 16.46 -4.82
CA GLU A 102 1.29 16.61 -5.92
C GLU A 102 1.69 18.07 -6.14
N ARG A 103 0.72 19.00 -6.11
CA ARG A 103 1.01 20.44 -6.22
C ARG A 103 1.87 20.94 -5.07
N ARG A 104 1.63 20.43 -3.86
CA ARG A 104 2.42 20.77 -2.67
C ARG A 104 3.85 20.28 -2.82
N PHE A 105 4.03 19.04 -3.26
CA PHE A 105 5.35 18.49 -3.55
C PHE A 105 6.10 19.34 -4.58
N TYR A 106 5.46 19.64 -5.72
CA TYR A 106 6.04 20.52 -6.73
C TYR A 106 6.44 21.89 -6.16
N SER A 107 5.55 22.53 -5.39
CA SER A 107 5.82 23.82 -4.77
C SER A 107 7.03 23.79 -3.84
N GLN A 108 7.17 22.73 -3.03
CA GLN A 108 8.30 22.58 -2.10
C GLN A 108 9.61 22.29 -2.83
N MET A 109 9.58 21.52 -3.92
CA MET A 109 10.75 21.23 -4.74
C MET A 109 11.36 22.49 -5.35
N VAL A 110 10.53 23.44 -5.79
CA VAL A 110 10.99 24.66 -6.47
C VAL A 110 11.05 25.90 -5.56
N GLU A 111 10.68 25.78 -4.28
CA GLU A 111 10.55 26.90 -3.33
C GLU A 111 11.83 27.74 -3.27
N ASN A 112 12.97 27.06 -3.16
CA ASN A 112 14.29 27.66 -2.98
C ASN A 112 15.03 27.95 -4.30
N TYR A 113 14.36 27.81 -5.45
CA TYR A 113 14.99 28.12 -6.74
C TYR A 113 15.24 29.63 -6.89
N ASN A 114 16.45 29.99 -7.31
CA ASN A 114 16.82 31.35 -7.65
C ASN A 114 16.18 31.79 -8.98
N LEU A 115 16.31 33.08 -9.33
CA LEU A 115 15.70 33.65 -10.54
C LEU A 115 16.12 32.93 -11.82
N PHE A 116 17.39 32.55 -11.94
CA PHE A 116 17.90 31.84 -13.11
C PHE A 116 17.31 30.44 -13.22
N GLN A 117 17.26 29.69 -12.12
CA GLN A 117 16.60 28.38 -12.07
C GLN A 117 15.11 28.48 -12.43
N LYS A 118 14.41 29.51 -11.92
CA LYS A 118 13.01 29.80 -12.26
C LYS A 118 12.82 30.14 -13.75
N LEU A 119 13.79 30.81 -14.37
CA LEU A 119 13.78 31.06 -15.81
C LEU A 119 13.98 29.76 -16.60
N VAL A 120 14.92 28.90 -16.17
CA VAL A 120 15.20 27.61 -16.80
C VAL A 120 13.96 26.70 -16.77
N ILE A 121 13.29 26.56 -15.62
CA ILE A 121 12.07 25.73 -15.53
C ILE A 121 10.93 26.30 -16.38
N ASN A 122 10.86 27.60 -16.59
CA ASN A 122 9.83 28.18 -17.47
C ASN A 122 10.07 27.74 -18.94
N ILE A 123 11.34 27.69 -19.36
CA ILE A 123 11.74 27.36 -20.73
C ILE A 123 11.78 25.84 -20.99
N LEU A 124 12.26 25.05 -20.04
CA LEU A 124 12.47 23.60 -20.20
C LEU A 124 11.44 22.73 -19.47
N GLY A 125 10.74 23.31 -18.49
CA GLY A 125 9.85 22.59 -17.60
C GLY A 125 10.57 22.09 -16.35
N GLN A 126 9.79 21.58 -15.42
CA GLN A 126 10.26 20.81 -14.27
C GLN A 126 9.35 19.58 -14.16
N HIS A 127 9.92 18.38 -14.25
CA HIS A 127 9.18 17.15 -13.98
C HIS A 127 8.63 17.20 -12.55
N ASP A 128 7.40 16.76 -12.37
CA ASP A 128 6.64 16.88 -11.13
C ASP A 128 6.23 15.51 -10.55
N LEU A 129 6.32 14.44 -11.33
CA LEU A 129 6.03 13.07 -10.92
C LEU A 129 7.22 12.14 -11.20
N GLY A 130 7.78 11.52 -10.15
CA GLY A 130 8.79 10.47 -10.27
C GLY A 130 8.17 9.07 -10.14
N ILE A 131 8.61 8.13 -10.97
CA ILE A 131 8.09 6.75 -11.02
C ILE A 131 9.24 5.76 -10.86
N TYR A 132 9.03 4.77 -10.01
CA TYR A 132 10.00 3.71 -9.72
C TYR A 132 9.58 2.42 -10.41
N TYR A 133 10.54 1.80 -11.09
CA TYR A 133 10.36 0.61 -11.90
C TYR A 133 11.23 -0.53 -11.40
N PHE A 134 10.70 -1.75 -11.49
CA PHE A 134 11.46 -2.99 -11.30
C PHE A 134 11.24 -3.87 -12.53
N ASN A 135 12.30 -4.14 -13.28
CA ASN A 135 12.22 -4.83 -14.58
C ASN A 135 11.16 -4.20 -15.49
N GLU A 136 11.22 -2.87 -15.66
CA GLU A 136 10.29 -2.08 -16.50
C GLU A 136 8.83 -2.04 -16.00
N ILE A 137 8.51 -2.66 -14.85
CA ILE A 137 7.18 -2.62 -14.24
C ILE A 137 7.13 -1.50 -13.19
N PRO A 138 6.22 -0.51 -13.31
CA PRO A 138 6.10 0.56 -12.32
C PRO A 138 5.51 0.00 -11.01
N TYR A 139 6.22 0.13 -9.90
CA TYR A 139 5.76 -0.35 -8.58
C TYR A 139 5.50 0.76 -7.58
N ALA A 140 5.94 1.98 -7.87
CA ALA A 140 5.71 3.12 -7.00
C ALA A 140 5.83 4.43 -7.76
N ASN A 141 5.32 5.50 -7.15
CA ASN A 141 5.54 6.85 -7.61
C ASN A 141 5.59 7.83 -6.44
N THR A 142 6.13 9.02 -6.68
CA THR A 142 6.30 10.07 -5.68
C THR A 142 4.96 10.46 -5.06
N ASN A 143 3.89 10.63 -5.84
CA ASN A 143 2.57 10.98 -5.31
C ASN A 143 2.09 9.98 -4.25
N GLN A 144 2.14 8.69 -4.58
CA GLN A 144 1.77 7.58 -3.68
C GLN A 144 2.60 7.59 -2.41
N TYR A 145 3.91 7.85 -2.50
CA TYR A 145 4.78 7.89 -1.32
C TYR A 145 4.49 9.08 -0.42
N HIS A 146 4.30 10.28 -0.99
CA HIS A 146 3.91 11.44 -0.21
C HIS A 146 2.60 11.22 0.53
N ILE A 147 1.63 10.56 -0.09
CA ILE A 147 0.38 10.16 0.57
C ILE A 147 0.61 9.32 1.83
N TYR A 148 1.52 8.34 1.76
CA TYR A 148 1.82 7.47 2.90
C TYR A 148 2.50 8.27 4.02
N LEU A 149 3.41 9.17 3.66
CA LEU A 149 4.16 10.01 4.59
C LEU A 149 3.33 11.15 5.20
N GLU A 150 2.33 11.68 4.49
CA GLU A 150 1.43 12.73 4.97
C GLU A 150 0.75 12.35 6.29
N SER A 151 0.44 11.07 6.50
CA SER A 151 -0.16 10.62 7.75
C SER A 151 0.75 10.76 8.97
N ILE A 152 2.07 10.81 8.75
CA ILE A 152 3.09 11.03 9.77
C ILE A 152 3.29 12.54 10.00
N LEU A 153 3.20 13.36 8.94
CA LEU A 153 3.44 14.81 9.01
C LEU A 153 2.22 15.67 9.39
N SER A 154 1.04 15.38 8.84
CA SER A 154 -0.13 16.28 8.79
C SER A 154 -0.86 16.56 10.11
N LYS A 155 -0.34 16.05 11.23
CA LYS A 155 -1.01 16.13 12.53
C LYS A 155 -0.05 16.31 13.70
N THR A 156 1.25 16.42 13.45
CA THR A 156 2.29 16.59 14.49
C THR A 156 2.50 18.04 14.90
N ASP A 157 2.05 19.01 14.09
CA ASP A 157 2.09 20.44 14.39
C ASP A 157 0.93 21.13 13.66
N LYS A 158 0.35 22.20 14.21
CA LYS A 158 -0.64 23.06 13.52
C LYS A 158 -0.09 23.77 12.26
N LYS A 159 1.13 23.46 11.84
CA LYS A 159 1.84 23.99 10.67
C LYS A 159 2.25 22.84 9.76
N ASP A 160 2.02 22.99 8.46
CA ASP A 160 2.47 22.02 7.45
C ASP A 160 4.00 21.91 7.47
N ILE A 161 4.53 20.73 7.81
CA ILE A 161 5.96 20.42 7.75
C ILE A 161 6.30 20.04 6.30
N SER A 162 7.32 20.67 5.72
CA SER A 162 7.81 20.31 4.38
C SER A 162 8.47 18.92 4.38
N TYR A 163 8.31 18.16 3.29
CA TYR A 163 8.95 16.86 3.12
C TYR A 163 10.48 16.92 3.20
N PHE A 164 11.07 18.07 2.85
CA PHE A 164 12.52 18.29 2.84
C PHE A 164 13.04 18.96 4.13
N ASP A 165 12.17 19.24 5.11
CA ASP A 165 12.57 19.77 6.41
C ASP A 165 13.23 18.67 7.24
N LYS A 166 14.28 19.02 7.99
CA LYS A 166 14.94 18.10 8.94
C LYS A 166 13.93 17.51 9.94
N ARG A 167 12.94 18.30 10.38
CA ARG A 167 11.87 17.82 11.29
C ARG A 167 11.07 16.68 10.68
N ALA A 168 10.81 16.68 9.38
CA ALA A 168 10.14 15.55 8.73
C ALA A 168 10.98 14.27 8.82
N THR A 169 12.30 14.39 8.60
CA THR A 169 13.23 13.27 8.75
C THR A 169 13.23 12.69 10.16
N ASP A 170 13.25 13.55 11.17
CA ASP A 170 13.22 13.14 12.58
C ASP A 170 11.91 12.38 12.90
N LEU A 171 10.76 12.89 12.45
CA LEU A 171 9.46 12.23 12.63
C LEU A 171 9.38 10.87 11.92
N PHE A 172 9.92 10.77 10.69
CA PHE A 172 9.98 9.49 9.98
C PHE A 172 10.85 8.48 10.72
N PHE A 173 12.01 8.91 11.23
CA PHE A 173 12.90 8.05 12.00
C PHE A 173 12.25 7.57 13.30
N GLU A 174 11.62 8.46 14.07
CA GLU A 174 10.89 8.12 15.29
C GLU A 174 9.77 7.11 15.00
N PHE A 175 8.97 7.36 13.97
CA PHE A 175 7.88 6.47 13.58
C PHE A 175 8.39 5.08 13.20
N SER A 176 9.41 5.02 12.33
CA SER A 176 10.03 3.75 11.91
C SER A 176 10.64 2.99 13.08
N LYS A 177 11.27 3.69 14.04
CA LYS A 177 11.81 3.08 15.26
C LYS A 177 10.72 2.49 16.15
N ALA A 178 9.63 3.21 16.37
CA ALA A 178 8.49 2.72 17.15
C ALA A 178 7.82 1.51 16.47
N LEU A 179 7.66 1.56 15.14
CA LEU A 179 7.13 0.45 14.35
C LEU A 179 8.00 -0.80 14.45
N GLY A 180 9.32 -0.65 14.28
CA GLY A 180 10.27 -1.74 14.44
C GLY A 180 10.29 -2.31 15.87
N THR A 181 10.13 -1.45 16.89
CA THR A 181 10.08 -1.88 18.29
C THR A 181 8.85 -2.76 18.54
N LEU A 182 7.67 -2.35 18.06
CA LEU A 182 6.44 -3.13 18.19
C LEU A 182 6.54 -4.50 17.50
N ILE A 183 7.10 -4.55 16.29
CA ILE A 183 7.26 -5.82 15.56
C ILE A 183 8.24 -6.74 16.30
N ASN A 184 9.34 -6.20 16.79
CA ASN A 184 10.34 -6.97 17.52
C ASN A 184 9.82 -7.48 18.87
N SER A 185 9.01 -6.70 19.58
CA SER A 185 8.52 -7.09 20.92
C SER A 185 7.53 -8.25 20.89
N VAL A 186 6.82 -8.43 19.77
CA VAL A 186 5.83 -9.52 19.61
C VAL A 186 6.32 -10.66 18.73
N ASN A 187 7.46 -10.51 18.04
CA ASN A 187 8.02 -11.59 17.21
C ASN A 187 8.56 -12.73 18.08
N GLN A 188 8.03 -13.94 17.85
CA GLN A 188 8.42 -15.14 18.60
C GLN A 188 9.31 -16.10 17.77
N LYS A 189 9.52 -15.84 16.49
CA LYS A 189 10.26 -16.74 15.58
C LYS A 189 11.68 -16.25 15.34
N THR A 190 12.59 -17.19 15.18
CA THR A 190 13.97 -16.91 14.77
C THR A 190 13.99 -16.37 13.36
N ILE A 191 14.77 -15.31 13.16
CA ILE A 191 14.96 -14.69 11.85
C ILE A 191 16.14 -15.37 11.16
N LYS A 192 15.92 -15.79 9.91
CA LYS A 192 16.96 -16.39 9.09
C LYS A 192 17.86 -15.28 8.57
N LYS A 193 19.12 -15.62 8.28
CA LYS A 193 20.02 -14.71 7.57
C LYS A 193 19.31 -14.21 6.30
N PRO A 194 19.42 -12.92 5.96
CA PRO A 194 18.87 -12.40 4.72
C PRO A 194 19.35 -13.26 3.57
N THR A 195 18.41 -13.68 2.72
CA THR A 195 18.78 -14.38 1.49
C THR A 195 19.50 -13.36 0.62
N ILE A 196 20.79 -13.59 0.33
CA ILE A 196 21.54 -12.76 -0.63
C ILE A 196 20.71 -12.70 -1.90
N GLN A 197 20.26 -11.50 -2.25
CA GLN A 197 19.31 -11.33 -3.34
C GLN A 197 20.08 -11.40 -4.66
N ASP A 198 19.69 -12.31 -5.55
CA ASP A 198 20.11 -12.31 -6.97
C ASP A 198 19.44 -11.15 -7.74
N ILE A 199 19.40 -9.97 -7.12
CA ILE A 199 18.74 -8.79 -7.67
C ILE A 199 19.82 -7.75 -7.86
N LYS A 200 19.94 -7.32 -9.11
CA LYS A 200 20.94 -6.36 -9.48
C LYS A 200 20.33 -4.96 -9.44
N ILE A 201 21.16 -3.96 -9.17
CA ILE A 201 20.72 -2.57 -9.09
C ILE A 201 20.12 -2.14 -10.44
N GLU A 202 20.61 -2.69 -11.55
CA GLU A 202 20.11 -2.39 -12.90
C GLU A 202 18.69 -2.91 -13.15
N ASN A 203 18.14 -3.75 -12.26
CA ASN A 203 16.73 -4.12 -12.30
C ASN A 203 15.83 -2.97 -11.82
N PHE A 204 16.38 -1.98 -11.11
CA PHE A 204 15.66 -0.81 -10.61
C PHE A 204 15.96 0.42 -11.46
N GLU A 205 14.92 1.20 -11.73
CA GLU A 205 15.03 2.44 -12.49
C GLU A 205 14.06 3.48 -11.95
N GLN A 206 14.50 4.74 -11.94
CA GLN A 206 13.64 5.89 -11.70
C GLN A 206 13.50 6.70 -13.00
N ARG A 207 12.27 7.07 -13.36
CA ARG A 207 11.97 7.98 -14.47
C ARG A 207 11.06 9.09 -14.00
N ASP A 208 11.32 10.31 -14.47
CA ASP A 208 10.54 11.49 -14.12
C ASP A 208 9.66 11.93 -15.30
N PHE A 209 8.46 12.44 -15.00
CA PHE A 209 7.44 12.78 -15.97
C PHE A 209 6.82 14.15 -15.70
N PHE A 210 6.24 14.73 -16.76
CA PHE A 210 5.43 15.94 -16.69
C PHE A 210 3.96 15.55 -16.55
N LEU A 211 3.34 15.89 -15.42
CA LEU A 211 1.94 15.62 -15.14
C LEU A 211 1.08 16.89 -15.23
N PHE A 212 1.46 17.98 -14.56
CA PHE A 212 0.64 19.19 -14.49
C PHE A 212 0.91 20.20 -15.60
N GLU A 213 2.09 20.15 -16.21
CA GLU A 213 2.42 21.09 -17.27
C GLU A 213 1.70 20.70 -18.57
N SER A 214 0.53 21.29 -18.80
CA SER A 214 -0.37 20.91 -19.91
C SER A 214 0.28 20.91 -21.29
N LYS A 215 1.29 21.77 -21.54
CA LYS A 215 2.02 21.84 -22.81
C LYS A 215 3.05 20.73 -23.00
N ARG A 216 3.58 20.17 -21.91
CA ARG A 216 4.67 19.18 -21.90
C ARG A 216 4.25 17.84 -21.31
N ARG A 217 3.00 17.70 -20.86
CA ARG A 217 2.48 16.48 -20.24
C ARG A 217 2.74 15.29 -21.15
N ASN A 218 3.49 14.33 -20.64
CA ASN A 218 3.94 13.15 -21.36
C ASN A 218 3.55 11.84 -20.65
N PHE A 219 2.71 11.93 -19.62
CA PHE A 219 2.27 10.77 -18.85
C PHE A 219 0.80 10.87 -18.44
N LEU A 220 0.20 9.71 -18.21
CA LEU A 220 -1.24 9.54 -17.95
C LEU A 220 -2.08 10.23 -19.03
N THR A 221 -2.00 9.82 -20.30
CA THR A 221 -2.63 10.55 -21.42
C THR A 221 -4.01 10.03 -21.81
N GLY A 222 -4.56 9.07 -21.06
CA GLY A 222 -5.85 8.45 -21.34
C GLY A 222 -7.06 9.40 -21.24
N VAL A 223 -8.24 8.86 -21.51
CA VAL A 223 -9.50 9.62 -21.66
C VAL A 223 -10.09 10.15 -20.34
N LEU A 224 -9.68 9.59 -19.21
CA LEU A 224 -10.18 9.98 -17.89
C LEU A 224 -9.56 11.30 -17.40
N PRO A 225 -10.17 12.00 -16.43
CA PRO A 225 -9.53 13.16 -15.81
C PRO A 225 -8.17 12.82 -15.18
N THR A 226 -7.18 13.73 -15.27
CA THR A 226 -5.81 13.50 -14.76
C THR A 226 -5.76 12.99 -13.32
N GLY A 227 -6.58 13.55 -12.42
CA GLY A 227 -6.64 13.10 -11.03
C GLY A 227 -7.16 11.66 -10.89
N THR A 228 -8.11 11.26 -11.74
CA THR A 228 -8.61 9.89 -11.82
C THR A 228 -7.55 8.94 -12.38
N GLN A 229 -6.82 9.36 -13.41
CA GLN A 229 -5.73 8.56 -13.96
C GLN A 229 -4.59 8.36 -12.94
N LEU A 230 -4.21 9.43 -12.22
CA LEU A 230 -3.18 9.34 -11.18
C LEU A 230 -3.64 8.47 -10.01
N PHE A 231 -4.93 8.56 -9.64
CA PHE A 231 -5.53 7.64 -8.67
C PHE A 231 -5.39 6.18 -9.09
N LEU A 232 -5.78 5.85 -10.33
CA LEU A 232 -5.67 4.48 -10.85
C LEU A 232 -4.21 4.04 -10.97
N PHE A 233 -3.31 4.94 -11.35
CA PHE A 233 -1.88 4.66 -11.43
C PHE A 233 -1.27 4.36 -10.05
N ASN A 234 -1.72 5.04 -8.99
CA ASN A 234 -1.33 4.71 -7.61
C ASN A 234 -1.79 3.29 -7.22
N ILE A 235 -2.99 2.87 -7.64
CA ILE A 235 -3.47 1.49 -7.42
C ILE A 235 -2.63 0.48 -8.20
N LEU A 236 -2.33 0.77 -9.47
CA LEU A 236 -1.45 -0.06 -10.30
C LEU A 236 -0.08 -0.27 -9.65
N CYS A 237 0.56 0.83 -9.23
CA CYS A 237 1.85 0.79 -8.52
C CYS A 237 1.76 -0.08 -7.26
N GLN A 238 0.74 0.14 -6.42
CA GLN A 238 0.52 -0.66 -5.21
C GLN A 238 0.37 -2.16 -5.51
N ASN A 239 -0.43 -2.49 -6.52
CA ASN A 239 -0.63 -3.87 -6.95
C ASN A 239 0.70 -4.48 -7.43
N ASN A 240 1.46 -3.76 -8.26
CA ASN A 240 2.75 -4.21 -8.76
C ASN A 240 3.80 -4.36 -7.64
N PHE A 241 3.77 -3.49 -6.63
CA PHE A 241 4.62 -3.65 -5.44
C PHE A 241 4.33 -4.98 -4.74
N VAL A 242 3.05 -5.27 -4.47
CA VAL A 242 2.69 -6.54 -3.81
C VAL A 242 2.99 -7.73 -4.72
N VAL A 243 2.62 -7.69 -6.01
CA VAL A 243 2.75 -8.84 -6.93
C VAL A 243 4.20 -9.14 -7.31
N HIS A 244 5.05 -8.11 -7.48
CA HIS A 244 6.40 -8.28 -7.99
C HIS A 244 7.46 -8.07 -6.91
N ILE A 245 7.39 -6.96 -6.15
CA ILE A 245 8.44 -6.60 -5.18
C ILE A 245 8.40 -7.51 -3.95
N MET A 246 7.26 -7.64 -3.28
CA MET A 246 7.16 -8.47 -2.06
C MET A 246 7.68 -9.91 -2.25
N PRO A 247 7.25 -10.67 -3.28
CA PRO A 247 7.69 -12.04 -3.45
C PRO A 247 9.07 -12.19 -4.10
N SER A 248 9.43 -11.32 -5.06
CA SER A 248 10.65 -11.49 -5.85
C SER A 248 11.85 -10.83 -5.19
N VAL A 249 11.65 -9.66 -4.59
CA VAL A 249 12.68 -8.88 -3.89
C VAL A 249 12.69 -9.23 -2.42
N LEU A 250 11.56 -9.07 -1.75
CA LEU A 250 11.52 -9.16 -0.29
C LEU A 250 11.31 -10.59 0.23
N LYS A 251 11.14 -11.55 -0.68
CA LYS A 251 10.93 -12.99 -0.43
C LYS A 251 9.76 -13.30 0.52
N SER A 252 8.75 -12.44 0.55
CA SER A 252 7.50 -12.63 1.29
C SER A 252 6.47 -13.32 0.39
N LYS A 253 6.04 -14.52 0.78
CA LYS A 253 5.16 -15.40 -0.02
C LYS A 253 4.11 -16.15 0.81
N ASN A 254 4.04 -15.90 2.12
CA ASN A 254 3.19 -16.64 3.05
C ASN A 254 1.95 -15.82 3.43
N TYR A 255 1.54 -15.85 4.71
CA TYR A 255 0.25 -15.34 5.19
C TYR A 255 0.13 -13.83 5.08
N PHE A 256 1.17 -13.07 5.42
CA PHE A 256 1.17 -11.62 5.30
C PHE A 256 1.09 -11.19 3.83
N PHE A 257 1.80 -11.89 2.95
CA PHE A 257 1.73 -11.68 1.52
C PHE A 257 0.33 -11.97 0.95
N THR A 258 -0.26 -13.12 1.26
CA THR A 258 -1.63 -13.46 0.80
C THR A 258 -2.65 -12.45 1.32
N ARG A 259 -2.56 -12.04 2.59
CA ARG A 259 -3.43 -11.00 3.13
C ARG A 259 -3.25 -9.68 2.37
N SER A 260 -2.01 -9.28 2.11
CA SER A 260 -1.70 -8.05 1.36
C SER A 260 -2.27 -8.10 -0.07
N LEU A 261 -2.19 -9.26 -0.74
CA LEU A 261 -2.85 -9.50 -2.03
C LEU A 261 -4.37 -9.34 -1.92
N SER A 262 -5.03 -10.00 -0.96
CA SER A 262 -6.48 -9.88 -0.74
C SER A 262 -6.89 -8.43 -0.50
N GLN A 263 -6.09 -7.68 0.27
CA GLN A 263 -6.34 -6.26 0.55
C GLN A 263 -6.23 -5.40 -0.72
N CYS A 264 -5.18 -5.60 -1.53
CA CYS A 264 -4.98 -4.89 -2.80
C CYS A 264 -6.08 -5.20 -3.82
N TYR A 265 -6.46 -6.46 -3.94
CA TYR A 265 -7.58 -6.89 -4.78
C TYR A 265 -8.88 -6.15 -4.40
N LEU A 266 -9.23 -6.14 -3.11
CA LEU A 266 -10.45 -5.49 -2.62
C LEU A 266 -10.45 -3.97 -2.82
N VAL A 267 -9.30 -3.31 -2.63
CA VAL A 267 -9.16 -1.87 -2.92
C VAL A 267 -9.32 -1.62 -4.42
N SER A 268 -8.70 -2.42 -5.26
CA SER A 268 -8.79 -2.30 -6.73
C SER A 268 -10.22 -2.49 -7.23
N ILE A 269 -10.94 -3.50 -6.76
CA ILE A 269 -12.35 -3.70 -7.09
C ILE A 269 -13.20 -2.49 -6.68
N THR A 270 -12.92 -1.90 -5.51
CA THR A 270 -13.65 -0.72 -5.04
C THR A 270 -13.34 0.49 -5.92
N ALA A 271 -12.08 0.67 -6.32
CA ALA A 271 -11.66 1.71 -7.28
C ALA A 271 -12.38 1.58 -8.62
N LEU A 272 -12.35 0.39 -9.24
CA LEU A 272 -13.01 0.12 -10.53
C LEU A 272 -14.52 0.37 -10.46
N ARG A 273 -15.18 -0.02 -9.37
CA ARG A 273 -16.59 0.28 -9.14
C ARG A 273 -16.87 1.79 -9.07
N LEU A 274 -15.99 2.55 -8.44
CA LEU A 274 -16.12 4.02 -8.38
C LEU A 274 -15.97 4.65 -9.77
N ILE A 275 -15.01 4.18 -10.58
CA ILE A 275 -14.83 4.65 -11.96
C ILE A 275 -16.09 4.38 -12.78
N LEU A 276 -16.60 3.14 -12.76
CA LEU A 276 -17.81 2.78 -13.50
C LEU A 276 -19.01 3.65 -13.09
N ASN A 277 -19.14 3.97 -11.80
CA ASN A 277 -20.24 4.79 -11.31
C ASN A 277 -20.12 6.29 -11.61
N LYS A 278 -18.90 6.81 -11.81
CA LYS A 278 -18.65 8.25 -11.93
C LYS A 278 -18.25 8.71 -13.32
N GLU A 279 -17.54 7.87 -14.04
CA GLU A 279 -16.87 8.20 -15.30
C GLU A 279 -17.22 7.20 -16.41
N SER A 280 -18.25 6.36 -16.25
CA SER A 280 -18.64 5.36 -17.26
C SER A 280 -18.87 5.97 -18.64
N SER A 281 -19.44 7.17 -18.74
CA SER A 281 -19.67 7.83 -20.03
C SER A 281 -18.38 8.18 -20.78
N LEU A 282 -17.24 8.22 -20.10
CA LEU A 282 -15.93 8.49 -20.71
C LEU A 282 -15.23 7.21 -21.19
N LEU A 283 -15.66 6.04 -20.70
CA LEU A 283 -15.04 4.76 -21.05
C LEU A 283 -15.66 4.19 -22.33
N PRO A 284 -14.86 3.68 -23.28
CA PRO A 284 -15.35 2.82 -24.36
C PRO A 284 -16.14 1.61 -23.86
N ASP A 285 -17.06 1.10 -24.67
CA ASP A 285 -17.97 0.01 -24.30
C ASP A 285 -17.23 -1.26 -23.84
N PHE A 286 -16.19 -1.67 -24.58
CA PHE A 286 -15.39 -2.85 -24.25
C PHE A 286 -14.72 -2.74 -22.86
N GLN A 287 -14.22 -1.56 -22.51
CA GLN A 287 -13.61 -1.28 -21.21
C GLN A 287 -14.64 -1.37 -20.07
N ARG A 288 -15.88 -0.92 -20.32
CA ARG A 288 -16.96 -1.02 -19.33
C ARG A 288 -17.37 -2.46 -19.10
N GLU A 289 -17.51 -3.24 -20.16
CA GLU A 289 -17.85 -4.66 -20.09
C GLU A 289 -16.79 -5.44 -19.31
N GLU A 290 -15.51 -5.20 -19.58
CA GLU A 290 -14.41 -5.84 -18.86
C GLU A 290 -14.41 -5.50 -17.36
N VAL A 291 -14.66 -4.23 -17.00
CA VAL A 291 -14.83 -3.84 -15.60
C VAL A 291 -16.00 -4.57 -14.96
N VAL A 292 -17.16 -4.62 -15.62
CA VAL A 292 -18.34 -5.32 -15.10
C VAL A 292 -18.03 -6.80 -14.85
N ASP A 293 -17.32 -7.45 -15.76
CA ASP A 293 -16.89 -8.84 -15.60
C ASP A 293 -15.96 -9.04 -14.41
N ILE A 294 -14.96 -8.18 -14.24
CA ILE A 294 -14.06 -8.19 -13.07
C ILE A 294 -14.85 -7.99 -11.77
N LEU A 295 -15.78 -7.03 -11.74
CA LEU A 295 -16.62 -6.77 -10.57
C LEU A 295 -17.52 -7.97 -10.23
N ASN A 296 -18.05 -8.65 -11.23
CA ASN A 296 -18.87 -9.85 -11.06
C ASN A 296 -18.05 -11.04 -10.54
N ARG A 297 -16.78 -11.15 -10.92
CA ARG A 297 -15.87 -12.20 -10.45
C ARG A 297 -15.56 -12.12 -8.95
N LYS A 298 -15.50 -10.91 -8.36
CA LYS A 298 -15.27 -10.76 -6.91
C LYS A 298 -16.20 -11.63 -6.08
N GLU A 299 -17.49 -11.56 -6.34
CA GLU A 299 -18.48 -12.29 -5.56
C GLU A 299 -18.56 -13.76 -5.98
N LYS A 300 -18.44 -14.06 -7.29
CA LYS A 300 -18.55 -15.42 -7.82
C LYS A 300 -17.35 -16.32 -7.50
N ILE A 301 -16.14 -15.76 -7.48
CA ILE A 301 -14.88 -16.53 -7.39
C ILE A 301 -14.28 -16.48 -5.98
N PHE A 302 -14.29 -15.32 -5.34
CA PHE A 302 -13.61 -15.11 -4.06
C PHE A 302 -14.55 -15.00 -2.86
N ASN A 303 -15.87 -14.88 -3.09
CA ASN A 303 -16.90 -14.83 -2.05
C ASN A 303 -16.57 -13.84 -0.93
N PHE A 304 -16.06 -12.64 -1.28
CA PHE A 304 -15.71 -11.59 -0.34
C PHE A 304 -16.94 -10.90 0.28
N ARG A 305 -17.72 -11.69 1.03
CA ARG A 305 -18.80 -11.21 1.89
C ARG A 305 -18.23 -10.30 2.98
N GLN A 306 -19.12 -9.54 3.62
CA GLN A 306 -18.75 -8.55 4.63
C GLN A 306 -17.86 -9.13 5.73
N ASP A 307 -18.16 -10.34 6.20
CA ASP A 307 -17.39 -11.02 7.25
C ASP A 307 -15.97 -11.36 6.80
N PHE A 308 -15.82 -11.93 5.60
CA PHE A 308 -14.50 -12.28 5.08
C PHE A 308 -13.64 -11.02 4.88
N ARG A 309 -14.23 -9.98 4.28
CA ARG A 309 -13.58 -8.66 4.12
C ARG A 309 -13.12 -8.12 5.48
N ASN A 310 -13.97 -8.17 6.50
CA ASN A 310 -13.64 -7.68 7.83
C ASN A 310 -12.48 -8.47 8.45
N ASN A 311 -12.52 -9.80 8.35
CA ASN A 311 -11.47 -10.69 8.85
C ASN A 311 -10.12 -10.43 8.16
N ILE A 312 -10.12 -10.11 6.86
CA ILE A 312 -8.91 -9.75 6.09
C ILE A 312 -8.32 -8.40 6.52
N PHE A 313 -9.16 -7.40 6.80
CA PHE A 313 -8.68 -6.05 7.10
C PHE A 313 -8.43 -5.77 8.58
N HIS A 314 -9.15 -6.39 9.51
CA HIS A 314 -9.15 -6.00 10.93
C HIS A 314 -8.38 -6.94 11.85
N TYR A 315 -7.89 -8.07 11.34
CA TYR A 315 -7.14 -9.08 12.11
C TYR A 315 -7.92 -9.66 13.31
N LYS A 316 -9.25 -9.51 13.32
CA LYS A 316 -10.14 -10.10 14.31
C LYS A 316 -11.13 -10.98 13.58
N ILE A 317 -11.04 -12.29 13.82
CA ILE A 317 -11.94 -13.26 13.20
C ILE A 317 -13.34 -13.08 13.80
N SER A 318 -14.32 -13.03 12.93
CA SER A 318 -15.74 -12.97 13.24
C SER A 318 -16.50 -13.89 12.28
N ASN A 319 -17.61 -14.44 12.77
CA ASN A 319 -18.55 -15.26 11.99
C ASN A 319 -17.89 -16.49 11.33
N VAL A 320 -16.97 -17.15 12.04
CA VAL A 320 -16.38 -18.44 11.66
C VAL A 320 -16.51 -19.42 12.83
N PRO A 321 -17.09 -20.62 12.65
CA PRO A 321 -17.19 -21.61 13.72
C PRO A 321 -15.81 -22.08 14.20
N LEU A 322 -15.64 -22.27 15.51
CA LEU A 322 -14.37 -22.73 16.10
C LEU A 322 -13.90 -24.08 15.54
N GLN A 323 -14.83 -24.94 15.11
CA GLN A 323 -14.55 -26.28 14.59
C GLN A 323 -13.78 -26.26 13.26
N ILE A 324 -13.78 -25.13 12.56
CA ILE A 324 -13.00 -24.95 11.33
C ILE A 324 -11.49 -24.95 11.63
N PHE A 325 -11.10 -24.49 12.83
CA PHE A 325 -9.72 -24.32 13.20
C PHE A 325 -9.18 -25.58 13.87
N THR A 326 -8.49 -26.41 13.10
CA THR A 326 -8.05 -27.74 13.56
C THR A 326 -6.54 -27.82 13.79
N ASN A 327 -5.76 -26.98 13.08
CA ASN A 327 -4.31 -27.06 13.11
C ASN A 327 -3.67 -25.66 13.28
N PRO A 328 -3.06 -25.35 14.44
CA PRO A 328 -2.56 -24.00 14.73
C PRO A 328 -1.63 -23.38 13.68
N PRO A 329 -0.64 -24.10 13.13
CA PRO A 329 0.22 -23.59 12.05
C PRO A 329 -0.52 -23.29 10.74
N LYS A 330 -1.79 -23.68 10.59
CA LYS A 330 -2.61 -23.50 9.38
C LYS A 330 -3.85 -22.65 9.60
N PHE A 331 -4.01 -22.00 10.76
CA PHE A 331 -5.23 -21.25 11.06
C PHE A 331 -5.58 -20.19 10.00
N PHE A 332 -4.60 -19.54 9.38
CA PHE A 332 -4.88 -18.61 8.29
C PHE A 332 -5.31 -19.32 7.00
N GLU A 333 -4.71 -20.46 6.68
CA GLU A 333 -5.15 -21.29 5.54
C GLU A 333 -6.60 -21.72 5.75
N GLU A 334 -6.92 -22.31 6.90
CA GLU A 334 -8.27 -22.76 7.26
C GLU A 334 -9.30 -21.62 7.20
N LEU A 335 -8.92 -20.40 7.61
CA LEU A 335 -9.77 -19.20 7.48
C LEU A 335 -10.07 -18.88 6.01
N ILE A 336 -9.03 -18.88 5.15
CA ILE A 336 -9.19 -18.61 3.71
C ILE A 336 -10.06 -19.70 3.09
N GLU A 337 -9.73 -20.97 3.33
CA GLU A 337 -10.42 -22.13 2.73
C GLU A 337 -11.91 -22.17 3.12
N PHE A 338 -12.25 -21.79 4.36
CA PHE A 338 -13.63 -21.67 4.82
C PHE A 338 -14.43 -20.61 4.05
N HIS A 339 -13.86 -19.41 3.85
CA HIS A 339 -14.58 -18.32 3.19
C HIS A 339 -14.63 -18.46 1.67
N SER A 340 -13.55 -18.94 1.06
CA SER A 340 -13.43 -19.02 -0.40
C SER A 340 -13.85 -20.37 -0.98
N SER A 341 -14.01 -21.42 -0.17
CA SER A 341 -14.24 -22.80 -0.64
C SER A 341 -13.18 -23.28 -1.64
N LYS A 342 -11.93 -22.84 -1.45
CA LYS A 342 -10.79 -23.10 -2.33
C LYS A 342 -9.58 -23.41 -1.49
N ASN A 343 -8.71 -24.29 -1.96
CA ASN A 343 -7.45 -24.52 -1.27
C ASN A 343 -6.60 -23.23 -1.21
N PHE A 344 -5.86 -23.03 -0.11
CA PHE A 344 -5.07 -21.81 0.10
C PHE A 344 -4.13 -21.46 -1.06
N LYS A 345 -3.42 -22.44 -1.64
CA LYS A 345 -2.49 -22.19 -2.76
C LYS A 345 -3.24 -21.85 -4.06
N GLU A 346 -4.36 -22.51 -4.31
CA GLU A 346 -5.24 -22.18 -5.44
C GLU A 346 -5.77 -20.75 -5.31
N TYR A 347 -6.24 -20.38 -4.11
CA TYR A 347 -6.73 -19.04 -3.81
C TYR A 347 -5.66 -17.97 -4.04
N GLN A 348 -4.45 -18.17 -3.51
CA GLN A 348 -3.34 -17.23 -3.68
C GLN A 348 -2.97 -17.06 -5.17
N LYS A 349 -2.91 -18.16 -5.93
CA LYS A 349 -2.64 -18.12 -7.39
C LYS A 349 -3.72 -17.36 -8.14
N LEU A 350 -5.00 -17.64 -7.87
CA LEU A 350 -6.12 -16.94 -8.51
C LEU A 350 -6.13 -15.44 -8.18
N LEU A 351 -5.79 -15.05 -6.95
CA LEU A 351 -5.65 -13.64 -6.58
C LEU A 351 -4.58 -12.93 -7.42
N LEU A 352 -3.42 -13.58 -7.61
CA LEU A 352 -2.35 -13.03 -8.44
C LEU A 352 -2.82 -12.82 -9.89
N GLU A 353 -3.43 -13.84 -10.49
CA GLU A 353 -3.94 -13.77 -11.87
C GLU A 353 -5.01 -12.67 -12.03
N GLU A 354 -5.91 -12.51 -11.07
CA GLU A 354 -6.96 -11.49 -11.15
C GLU A 354 -6.44 -10.08 -10.89
N ILE A 355 -5.43 -9.89 -10.03
CA ILE A 355 -4.76 -8.59 -9.87
C ILE A 355 -4.03 -8.19 -11.14
N LEU A 356 -3.38 -9.12 -11.85
CA LEU A 356 -2.73 -8.83 -13.12
C LEU A 356 -3.73 -8.37 -14.18
N LYS A 357 -4.89 -9.04 -14.30
CA LYS A 357 -5.99 -8.58 -15.19
C LYS A 357 -6.49 -7.19 -14.82
N ILE A 358 -6.62 -6.90 -13.52
CA ILE A 358 -6.97 -5.57 -13.02
C ILE A 358 -5.92 -4.52 -13.43
N ASN A 359 -4.64 -4.88 -13.37
CA ASN A 359 -3.56 -3.98 -13.78
C ASN A 359 -3.60 -3.71 -15.28
N ASP A 360 -3.92 -4.71 -16.11
CA ASP A 360 -4.07 -4.55 -17.55
C ASP A 360 -5.22 -3.59 -17.92
N ILE A 361 -6.40 -3.76 -17.30
CA ILE A 361 -7.51 -2.83 -17.51
C ILE A 361 -7.17 -1.41 -17.01
N ILE A 362 -6.49 -1.28 -15.86
CA ILE A 362 -6.05 0.03 -15.37
C ILE A 362 -5.06 0.68 -16.35
N ASN A 363 -4.10 -0.07 -16.88
CA ASN A 363 -3.17 0.41 -17.90
C ASN A 363 -3.91 0.93 -19.13
N SER A 364 -5.00 0.28 -19.54
CA SER A 364 -5.82 0.73 -20.66
C SER A 364 -6.59 2.03 -20.38
N PHE A 365 -6.78 2.43 -19.11
CA PHE A 365 -7.46 3.68 -18.74
C PHE A 365 -6.54 4.89 -18.72
N ILE A 366 -5.24 4.66 -18.51
CA ILE A 366 -4.27 5.71 -18.25
C ILE A 366 -3.34 6.00 -19.44
N ASN A 367 -3.35 5.15 -20.46
CA ASN A 367 -2.54 5.34 -21.68
C ASN A 367 -3.37 5.90 -22.83
#